data_AF-A0A6N2KBT6-F1
#
_entry.id   AF-A0A6N2KBT6-F1
#
_cell.length_a   1.000
_cell.length_b   1.000
_cell.length_c   1.000
_cell.angle_alpha   90.00
_cell.angle_beta   90.00
_cell.angle_gamma   90.00
#
_symmetry.space_group_name_H-M   'P 1'
#
loop_
_entity.id
_entity.type
_entity.pdbx_description
1 polymer ?
#
loop_
_entity_poly.entity_id
_entity_poly.type
_entity_poly.pdbx_seq_one_letter_code
_entity_poly.pdbx_strand_id
1 'polypeptide(L)'
;MAPEQVMEGMTEVKIPPRDDIAEITRSSRDLPPAHFTYKIENFSLFSLAKIDNVESGDFVVDSYKWRLCLYPDGNKKSKGDGHVSLYLVFSDSNALPFGLEVNVNFRLFIYNQINDKYLTIQ
;
A
#
# COMPACT_ATOMS: atom_id res chain seq x y z
N MET A 1 -24.58 -5.81 61.24
CA MET A 1 -23.76 -5.04 60.29
C MET A 1 -22.38 -4.88 60.91
N ALA A 2 -21.40 -5.60 60.35
CA ALA A 2 -19.97 -5.61 60.68
C ALA A 2 -19.21 -5.91 59.35
N PRO A 3 -17.95 -5.48 59.18
CA PRO A 3 -17.47 -4.85 57.94
C PRO A 3 -16.92 -5.81 56.87
N GLU A 4 -16.90 -5.32 55.61
CA GLU A 4 -16.21 -5.90 54.47
C GLU A 4 -14.73 -6.20 54.79
N GLN A 5 -14.26 -7.36 54.32
CA GLN A 5 -12.84 -7.71 54.28
C GLN A 5 -12.38 -7.62 52.82
N VAL A 6 -11.50 -6.65 52.59
CA VAL A 6 -10.75 -6.37 51.37
C VAL A 6 -9.88 -7.57 50.98
N MET A 7 -9.93 -7.96 49.70
CA MET A 7 -8.99 -8.92 49.11
C MET A 7 -7.90 -8.14 48.37
N GLU A 8 -6.72 -8.04 48.99
CA GLU A 8 -5.53 -7.48 48.38
C GLU A 8 -4.96 -8.40 47.29
N GLY A 9 -4.44 -7.79 46.22
CA GLY A 9 -3.37 -8.38 45.40
C GLY A 9 -3.76 -8.85 44.01
N MET A 10 -3.99 -7.93 43.06
CA MET A 10 -3.72 -8.20 41.65
C MET A 10 -2.43 -7.49 41.25
N THR A 11 -1.36 -8.26 41.13
CA THR A 11 -0.07 -7.81 40.65
C THR A 11 -0.20 -7.33 39.21
N GLU A 12 0.41 -6.18 38.93
CA GLU A 12 0.46 -5.57 37.60
C GLU A 12 1.17 -6.53 36.63
N VAL A 13 0.41 -7.12 35.71
CA VAL A 13 0.97 -7.92 34.62
C VAL A 13 1.73 -6.96 33.71
N LYS A 14 3.05 -6.90 33.86
CA LYS A 14 3.93 -6.21 32.93
C LYS A 14 3.92 -6.99 31.61
N ILE A 15 3.02 -6.61 30.71
CA ILE A 15 2.94 -7.15 29.36
C ILE A 15 4.27 -6.80 28.68
N PRO A 16 5.08 -7.78 28.26
CA PRO A 16 6.29 -7.48 27.50
C PRO A 16 5.88 -6.77 26.20
N PRO A 17 6.69 -5.83 25.68
CA PRO A 17 6.45 -5.23 24.38
C PRO A 17 6.24 -6.34 23.36
N ARG A 18 5.18 -6.25 22.55
CA ARG A 18 5.05 -7.12 21.39
C ARG A 18 6.26 -6.87 20.49
N ASP A 19 7.18 -7.82 20.46
CA ASP A 19 8.12 -7.95 19.36
C ASP A 19 7.30 -8.10 18.06
N ASP A 20 7.76 -7.45 16.98
CA ASP A 20 7.20 -7.42 15.62
C ASP A 20 6.33 -6.21 15.22
N ILE A 21 6.70 -4.99 15.61
CA ILE A 21 6.37 -3.82 14.77
C ILE A 21 7.55 -3.62 13.83
N ALA A 22 7.46 -4.16 12.61
CA ALA A 22 8.36 -3.75 11.53
C ALA A 22 8.25 -2.21 11.41
N GLU A 23 9.36 -1.52 11.65
CA GLU A 23 9.39 -0.06 11.63
C GLU A 23 9.14 0.42 10.19
N ILE A 24 7.92 0.90 9.93
CA ILE A 24 7.55 1.48 8.63
C ILE A 24 8.44 2.69 8.37
N THR A 25 9.35 2.56 7.42
CA THR A 25 10.29 3.61 7.06
C THR A 25 9.68 4.50 5.98
N ARG A 26 9.65 5.81 6.24
CA ARG A 26 9.17 6.80 5.28
C ARG A 26 10.33 7.65 4.80
N SER A 27 10.48 7.81 3.49
CA SER A 27 11.49 8.69 2.89
C SER A 27 10.88 9.56 1.80
N SER A 28 11.46 10.73 1.55
CA SER A 28 11.01 11.65 0.50
C SER A 28 12.17 12.12 -0.36
N ARG A 29 11.88 12.38 -1.63
CA ARG A 29 12.86 12.90 -2.61
C ARG A 29 12.20 13.89 -3.57
N ASP A 30 13.01 14.75 -4.18
CA ASP A 30 12.53 15.75 -5.15
C ASP A 30 12.40 15.16 -6.57
N LEU A 31 13.21 14.17 -6.90
CA LEU A 31 13.25 13.59 -8.25
C LEU A 31 12.03 12.68 -8.52
N PRO A 32 11.42 12.77 -9.71
CA PRO A 32 10.29 11.94 -10.09
C PRO A 32 10.66 10.46 -10.25
N PRO A 33 9.64 9.57 -10.30
CA PRO A 33 9.85 8.17 -10.66
C PRO A 33 10.49 8.03 -12.05
N ALA A 34 11.40 7.07 -12.20
CA ALA A 34 12.19 6.94 -13.42
C ALA A 34 11.39 6.48 -14.65
N HIS A 35 10.38 5.63 -14.45
CA HIS A 35 9.74 4.90 -15.56
C HIS A 35 8.33 5.38 -15.89
N PHE A 36 7.51 5.65 -14.87
CA PHE A 36 6.09 5.92 -15.09
C PHE A 36 5.48 6.75 -13.96
N THR A 37 4.54 7.62 -14.33
CA THR A 37 3.71 8.40 -13.40
C THR A 37 2.25 8.23 -13.78
N TYR A 38 1.43 7.78 -12.82
CA TYR A 38 -0.01 7.68 -13.00
C TYR A 38 -0.71 8.84 -12.29
N LYS A 39 -1.22 9.79 -13.09
CA LYS A 39 -2.04 10.88 -12.57
C LYS A 39 -3.48 10.41 -12.49
N ILE A 40 -4.07 10.58 -11.31
CA ILE A 40 -5.46 10.28 -11.04
C ILE A 40 -6.21 11.58 -10.80
N GLU A 41 -7.29 11.78 -11.53
CA GLU A 41 -8.18 12.91 -11.36
C GLU A 41 -9.47 12.46 -10.68
N ASN A 42 -10.06 13.34 -9.88
CA ASN A 42 -11.33 13.09 -9.18
C ASN A 42 -11.33 11.80 -8.34
N PHE A 43 -10.23 11.50 -7.64
CA PHE A 43 -10.06 10.27 -6.84
C PHE A 43 -11.26 9.95 -5.94
N SER A 44 -11.84 10.96 -5.29
CA SER A 44 -13.00 10.79 -4.40
C SER A 44 -14.23 10.18 -5.08
N LEU A 45 -14.38 10.33 -6.39
CA LEU A 45 -15.48 9.72 -7.14
C LEU A 45 -15.40 8.21 -7.15
N PHE A 46 -14.20 7.62 -7.06
CA PHE A 46 -14.04 6.18 -7.10
C PHE A 46 -14.63 5.51 -5.85
N SER A 47 -14.35 6.04 -4.66
CA SER A 47 -14.97 5.57 -3.41
C SER A 47 -16.49 5.82 -3.40
N LEU A 48 -16.94 6.99 -3.89
CA LEU A 48 -18.38 7.30 -3.97
C LEU A 48 -19.14 6.34 -4.90
N ALA A 49 -18.56 6.02 -6.05
CA ALA A 49 -19.11 5.08 -7.02
C ALA A 49 -18.86 3.61 -6.65
N LYS A 50 -18.18 3.33 -5.52
CA LYS A 50 -17.81 1.98 -5.06
C LYS A 50 -17.05 1.19 -6.14
N ILE A 51 -16.12 1.86 -6.82
CA ILE A 51 -15.24 1.21 -7.78
C ILE A 51 -14.20 0.40 -7.02
N ASP A 52 -14.15 -0.91 -7.28
CA ASP A 52 -13.21 -1.81 -6.62
C ASP A 52 -11.76 -1.43 -6.92
N ASN A 53 -11.41 -1.27 -8.20
CA ASN A 53 -10.08 -0.85 -8.64
C ASN A 53 -10.11 -0.01 -9.91
N VAL A 54 -9.05 0.75 -10.12
CA VAL A 54 -8.79 1.53 -11.33
C VAL A 54 -7.38 1.23 -11.82
N GLU A 55 -7.21 1.07 -13.12
CA GLU A 55 -5.93 0.75 -13.73
C GLU A 55 -5.39 1.91 -14.57
N SER A 56 -4.07 2.03 -14.61
CA SER A 56 -3.40 2.87 -15.57
C SER A 56 -3.46 2.27 -16.98
N GLY A 57 -3.09 3.08 -17.98
CA GLY A 57 -2.67 2.52 -19.27
C GLY A 57 -1.40 1.69 -19.16
N ASP A 58 -1.15 0.88 -20.19
CA ASP A 58 0.10 0.12 -20.35
C ASP A 58 1.31 1.05 -20.45
N PHE A 59 2.40 0.69 -19.79
CA PHE A 59 3.72 1.30 -19.98
C PHE A 59 4.79 0.22 -20.13
N VAL A 60 5.83 0.51 -20.92
CA VAL A 60 6.87 -0.48 -21.27
C VAL A 60 8.14 -0.23 -20.46
N VAL A 61 8.66 -1.28 -19.82
CA VAL A 61 9.99 -1.31 -19.20
C VAL A 61 10.66 -2.62 -19.57
N ASP A 62 11.88 -2.55 -20.11
CA ASP A 62 12.67 -3.72 -20.55
C ASP A 62 11.89 -4.73 -21.39
N SER A 63 11.12 -4.22 -22.36
CA SER A 63 10.28 -5.00 -23.30
C SER A 63 9.01 -5.64 -22.70
N TYR A 64 8.76 -5.45 -21.41
CA TYR A 64 7.53 -5.90 -20.76
C TYR A 64 6.56 -4.74 -20.59
N LYS A 65 5.27 -5.00 -20.85
CA LYS A 65 4.19 -4.05 -20.55
C LYS A 65 3.69 -4.26 -19.13
N TRP A 66 3.54 -3.16 -18.42
CA TRP A 66 3.08 -3.11 -17.03
C TRP A 66 1.90 -2.16 -16.92
N ARG A 67 1.09 -2.34 -15.88
CA ARG A 67 0.07 -1.37 -15.43
C ARG A 67 0.22 -1.15 -13.93
N LEU A 68 -0.27 -0.01 -13.46
CA LEU A 68 -0.55 0.20 -12.05
C LEU A 68 -2.03 -0.07 -11.80
N CYS A 69 -2.32 -0.89 -10.79
CA CYS A 69 -3.68 -1.20 -10.36
C CYS A 69 -3.89 -0.64 -8.95
N LEU A 70 -4.81 0.31 -8.83
CA LEU A 70 -5.12 1.04 -7.60
C LEU A 70 -6.48 0.60 -7.06
N TYR A 71 -6.53 0.27 -5.77
CA TYR A 71 -7.76 0.06 -5.01
C TYR A 71 -7.96 1.26 -4.08
N PRO A 72 -8.90 2.18 -4.39
CA PRO A 72 -9.12 3.40 -3.61
C PRO A 72 -9.45 3.12 -2.14
N ASP A 73 -10.31 2.12 -1.90
CA ASP A 73 -10.77 1.71 -0.56
C ASP A 73 -10.05 0.46 -0.04
N GLY A 74 -8.94 0.10 -0.71
CA GLY A 74 -8.09 -1.02 -0.33
C GLY A 74 -8.53 -2.37 -0.90
N ASN A 75 -7.55 -3.27 -1.03
CA ASN A 75 -7.81 -4.63 -1.50
C ASN A 75 -8.06 -5.58 -0.32
N LYS A 76 -9.32 -5.90 -0.07
CA LYS A 76 -9.74 -6.80 1.03
C LYS A 76 -9.10 -8.19 0.96
N LYS A 77 -8.89 -8.71 -0.26
CA LYS A 77 -8.24 -10.02 -0.48
C LYS A 77 -6.79 -10.03 -0.01
N SER A 78 -6.17 -8.86 0.08
CA SER A 78 -4.80 -8.66 0.55
C SER A 78 -4.72 -8.00 1.93
N LYS A 79 -5.83 -7.99 2.70
CA LYS A 79 -5.93 -7.33 4.01
C LYS A 79 -5.62 -5.82 3.96
N GLY A 80 -5.98 -5.17 2.85
CA GLY A 80 -5.77 -3.74 2.63
C GLY A 80 -6.88 -2.84 3.18
N ASP A 81 -7.85 -3.38 3.95
CA ASP A 81 -8.96 -2.60 4.50
C ASP A 81 -8.46 -1.41 5.33
N GLY A 82 -9.06 -0.23 5.09
CA GLY A 82 -8.68 1.02 5.77
C GLY A 82 -7.47 1.74 5.14
N HIS A 83 -6.94 1.23 4.03
CA HIS A 83 -5.82 1.81 3.31
C HIS A 83 -6.10 1.94 1.82
N VAL A 84 -5.39 2.84 1.14
CA VAL A 84 -5.28 2.79 -0.32
C VAL A 84 -4.28 1.69 -0.68
N SER A 85 -4.65 0.77 -1.58
CA SER A 85 -3.72 -0.27 -2.05
C SER A 85 -3.29 0.02 -3.50
N LEU A 86 -2.00 -0.13 -3.79
CA LEU A 86 -1.43 0.09 -5.12
C LEU A 86 -0.53 -1.08 -5.50
N TYR A 87 -0.72 -1.62 -6.70
CA TYR A 87 0.00 -2.78 -7.22
C TYR A 87 0.65 -2.48 -8.56
N LEU A 88 1.83 -3.03 -8.78
CA LEU A 88 2.41 -3.19 -10.11
C LEU A 88 1.89 -4.52 -10.67
N VAL A 89 1.22 -4.49 -11.81
CA VAL A 89 0.67 -5.68 -12.45
C VAL A 89 1.25 -5.87 -13.84
N PHE A 90 1.43 -7.13 -14.21
CA PHE A 90 1.85 -7.49 -15.55
C PHE A 90 0.67 -7.26 -16.51
N SER A 91 0.93 -6.71 -17.70
CA SER A 91 -0.14 -6.50 -18.68
C SER A 91 -0.54 -7.81 -19.36
N ASP A 92 -1.85 -8.02 -19.55
CA ASP A 92 -2.39 -9.16 -20.30
C ASP A 92 -2.03 -9.09 -21.79
N SER A 93 -1.63 -7.90 -22.27
CA SER A 93 -1.22 -7.68 -23.67
C SER A 93 0.22 -8.13 -23.97
N ASN A 94 0.92 -8.67 -22.97
CA ASN A 94 2.20 -9.33 -23.18
C ASN A 94 1.97 -10.71 -23.79
N ALA A 95 2.48 -10.94 -25.00
CA ALA A 95 2.52 -12.26 -25.60
C ALA A 95 3.55 -13.12 -24.86
N LEU A 96 3.16 -13.75 -23.75
CA LEU A 96 4.06 -14.59 -22.98
C LEU A 96 3.96 -16.06 -23.39
N PRO A 97 5.11 -16.76 -23.51
CA PRO A 97 5.12 -18.21 -23.43
C PRO A 97 4.54 -18.65 -22.08
N PHE A 98 3.77 -19.74 -22.06
CA PHE A 98 3.25 -20.32 -20.82
C PHE A 98 4.38 -20.55 -19.81
N GLY A 99 4.24 -19.99 -18.60
CA GLY A 99 5.16 -20.22 -17.47
C GLY A 99 6.31 -19.22 -17.31
N LEU A 100 6.29 -18.06 -17.96
CA LEU A 100 7.31 -17.03 -17.72
C LEU A 100 7.11 -16.37 -16.35
N GLU A 101 8.14 -16.44 -15.51
CA GLU A 101 8.28 -15.62 -14.31
C GLU A 101 9.22 -14.45 -14.60
N VAL A 102 8.85 -13.25 -14.14
CA VAL A 102 9.67 -12.03 -14.31
C VAL A 102 10.06 -11.52 -12.93
N ASN A 103 11.36 -11.46 -12.68
CA ASN A 103 11.89 -10.87 -11.45
C ASN A 103 11.98 -9.36 -11.62
N VAL A 104 11.32 -8.61 -10.72
CA VAL A 104 11.24 -7.15 -10.80
C VAL A 104 11.73 -6.54 -9.49
N ASN A 105 12.66 -5.59 -9.59
CA ASN A 105 12.92 -4.65 -8.50
C ASN A 105 12.22 -3.33 -8.83
N PHE A 106 11.22 -2.96 -8.02
CA PHE A 106 10.49 -1.72 -8.22
C PHE A 106 10.33 -0.96 -6.89
N ARG A 107 10.09 0.34 -7.03
CA ARG A 107 9.70 1.22 -5.92
C ARG A 107 8.51 2.05 -6.36
N LEU A 108 7.50 2.11 -5.50
CA LEU A 108 6.32 2.94 -5.70
C LEU A 108 6.47 4.23 -4.92
N PHE A 109 5.94 5.32 -5.50
CA PHE A 109 6.00 6.64 -4.91
C PHE A 109 4.61 7.26 -4.91
N ILE A 110 4.29 7.99 -3.84
CA ILE A 110 3.13 8.88 -3.78
C ILE A 110 3.63 10.31 -3.88
N TYR A 111 3.12 11.07 -4.83
CA TYR A 111 3.46 12.48 -4.95
C TYR A 111 2.70 13.30 -3.91
N ASN A 112 3.44 13.88 -2.96
CA ASN A 112 2.93 14.79 -1.96
C ASN A 112 2.85 16.21 -2.57
N GLN A 113 1.65 16.61 -2.94
CA GLN A 113 1.38 17.90 -3.58
C GLN A 113 1.59 19.11 -2.65
N ILE A 114 1.59 18.91 -1.32
CA ILE A 114 1.79 20.01 -0.35
C ILE A 114 3.27 20.39 -0.30
N ASN A 115 4.15 19.39 -0.28
CA ASN A 115 5.59 19.58 -0.09
C ASN A 115 6.38 19.48 -1.40
N ASP A 116 5.71 19.23 -2.52
CA ASP A 116 6.31 18.99 -3.84
C ASP A 116 7.39 17.90 -3.81
N LYS A 117 7.08 16.75 -3.19
CA LYS A 117 8.03 15.64 -3.00
C LYS A 117 7.39 14.29 -3.24
N TYR A 118 8.21 13.33 -3.65
CA TYR A 118 7.83 11.94 -3.83
C TYR A 118 8.11 11.13 -2.56
N LEU A 119 7.04 10.66 -1.90
CA LEU A 119 7.08 9.84 -0.69
C LEU A 119 7.20 8.35 -1.06
N THR A 120 8.08 7.63 -0.38
CA THR A 120 8.16 6.16 -0.39
C THR A 120 7.93 5.63 1.02
N ILE A 121 7.23 4.50 1.12
CA ILE A 121 6.96 3.77 2.35
C ILE A 121 7.56 2.36 2.17
N GLN A 122 8.43 1.92 3.07
CA GLN A 122 9.14 0.63 3.03
C GLN A 122 9.11 -0.07 4.39
#